data_AF-A0A5N9HGL9-F1
#
_entry.id   AF-A0A5N9HGL9-F1
#
_cell.length_a   1.000
_cell.length_b   1.000
_cell.length_c   1.000
_cell.angle_alpha   90.00
_cell.angle_beta   90.00
_cell.angle_gamma   90.00
#
_symmetry.space_group_name_H-M   'P 1'
#
loop_
_entity.id
_entity.type
_entity.pdbx_description
1 polymer ?
#
loop_
_entity_poly.entity_id
_entity_poly.type
_entity_poly.pdbx_seq_one_letter_code
_entity_poly.pdbx_strand_id
1 'polypeptide(L)'
;MKYTKETITGSFLREFGISSKTLEHTRIILVRYIPFPAFTWPSIFGNPVVFISEKKLKFNKEKQIKDKKSLAFILYQYCHAHQLLEWGSFLYLWRHFYHRIFSRSTPVRHSHVERECYARVEELMASDMEINN
;
A
#
# COMPACT_ATOMS: atom_id res chain seq x y z
N MET A 1 4.57 8.16 10.20
CA MET A 1 4.86 6.80 10.71
C MET A 1 5.74 6.07 9.71
N LYS A 2 6.56 5.13 10.17
CA LYS A 2 7.34 4.24 9.30
C LYS A 2 7.23 2.82 9.83
N TYR A 3 6.92 1.87 8.95
CA TYR A 3 7.05 0.45 9.25
C TYR A 3 8.43 0.00 8.78
N THR A 4 9.17 -0.64 9.67
CA THR A 4 10.49 -1.21 9.38
C THR A 4 10.45 -2.71 9.64
N LYS A 5 11.50 -3.43 9.22
CA LYS A 5 11.65 -4.87 9.50
C LYS A 5 11.57 -5.23 10.99
N GLU A 6 11.79 -4.26 11.87
CA GLU A 6 11.78 -4.42 13.34
C GLU A 6 10.38 -4.25 13.93
N THR A 7 9.43 -3.72 13.16
CA THR A 7 8.04 -3.56 13.61
C THR A 7 7.21 -4.79 13.26
N ILE A 8 6.28 -5.20 14.14
CA ILE A 8 5.37 -6.33 13.92
C ILE A 8 4.64 -6.21 12.57
N THR A 9 4.04 -5.04 12.30
CA THR A 9 3.38 -4.78 11.01
C THR A 9 4.36 -4.86 9.84
N GLY A 10 5.59 -4.39 9.99
CA GLY A 10 6.60 -4.49 8.94
C GLY A 10 7.06 -5.93 8.68
N SER A 11 7.15 -6.78 9.71
CA SER A 11 7.41 -8.22 9.54
C SER A 11 6.31 -8.89 8.74
N PHE A 12 5.04 -8.65 9.10
CA PHE A 12 3.90 -9.15 8.34
C PHE A 12 3.92 -8.68 6.88
N LEU A 13 4.16 -7.39 6.63
CA LEU A 13 4.25 -6.87 5.27
C LEU A 13 5.35 -7.56 4.44
N ARG A 14 6.46 -7.98 5.06
CA ARG A 14 7.51 -8.76 4.37
C ARG A 14 7.07 -10.18 4.05
N GLU A 15 6.34 -10.84 4.94
CA GLU A 15 5.76 -12.17 4.68
C GLU A 15 4.82 -12.13 3.47
N PHE A 16 4.11 -11.01 3.27
CA PHE A 16 3.27 -10.77 2.10
C PHE A 16 4.02 -10.25 0.86
N GLY A 17 5.35 -10.28 0.87
CA GLY A 17 6.19 -10.00 -0.31
C GLY A 17 6.67 -8.55 -0.46
N ILE A 18 6.41 -7.67 0.51
CA ILE A 18 6.96 -6.30 0.45
C ILE A 18 8.45 -6.31 0.77
N SER A 19 9.26 -5.81 -0.18
CA SER A 19 10.71 -5.74 0.00
C SER A 19 11.11 -4.78 1.13
N SER A 20 12.24 -5.05 1.79
CA SER A 20 12.80 -4.14 2.81
C SER A 20 13.10 -2.75 2.23
N LYS A 21 13.53 -2.69 0.97
CA LYS A 21 13.72 -1.42 0.25
C LYS A 21 12.42 -0.62 0.19
N THR A 22 11.31 -1.26 -0.20
CA THR A 22 10.00 -0.62 -0.25
C THR A 22 9.55 -0.14 1.13
N LEU A 23 9.72 -0.94 2.19
CA LEU A 23 9.41 -0.51 3.56
C LEU A 23 10.24 0.72 3.99
N GLU A 24 11.53 0.73 3.67
CA GLU A 24 12.44 1.79 4.10
C GLU A 24 12.25 3.10 3.33
N HIS A 25 11.87 3.00 2.06
CA HIS A 25 11.71 4.13 1.15
C HIS A 25 10.25 4.60 1.05
N THR A 26 9.30 3.95 1.71
CA THR A 26 7.91 4.42 1.77
C THR A 26 7.65 5.13 3.09
N ARG A 27 7.05 6.32 3.02
CA ARG A 27 6.62 7.07 4.20
C ARG A 27 5.10 7.04 4.30
N ILE A 28 4.56 6.67 5.46
CA ILE A 28 3.12 6.72 5.72
C ILE A 28 2.79 7.92 6.59
N ILE A 29 1.87 8.74 6.12
CA ILE A 29 1.34 9.90 6.83
C ILE A 29 -0.14 9.63 7.13
N LEU A 30 -0.47 9.58 8.41
CA LEU A 30 -1.85 9.48 8.84
C LEU A 30 -2.47 10.88 8.84
N VAL A 31 -3.66 11.00 8.25
CA VAL A 31 -4.36 12.28 8.13
C VAL A 31 -5.77 12.15 8.67
N ARG A 32 -6.17 13.09 9.52
CA ARG A 32 -7.52 13.11 10.12
C ARG A 32 -8.61 13.43 9.11
N TYR A 33 -8.31 14.35 8.19
CA TYR A 33 -9.27 14.89 7.22
C TYR A 33 -8.70 14.81 5.81
N ILE A 34 -9.08 13.75 5.09
CA ILE A 34 -8.89 13.65 3.65
C ILE A 34 -10.19 13.14 3.02
N PRO A 35 -10.57 13.63 1.81
CA PRO A 35 -11.79 13.20 1.13
C PRO A 35 -11.70 11.77 0.57
N PHE A 36 -10.51 11.15 0.58
CA PHE A 36 -10.26 9.80 0.06
C PHE A 36 -9.76 8.88 1.18
N PRO A 37 -9.97 7.55 1.12
CA PRO A 37 -9.52 6.64 2.17
C PRO A 37 -7.99 6.56 2.28
N ALA A 38 -7.29 6.65 1.15
CA ALA A 38 -5.85 6.82 1.06
C ALA A 38 -5.46 7.43 -0.28
N PHE A 39 -4.27 8.00 -0.34
CA PHE A 39 -3.67 8.55 -1.55
C PHE A 39 -2.15 8.34 -1.52
N THR A 40 -1.60 7.72 -2.57
CA THR A 40 -0.16 7.60 -2.75
C THR A 40 0.35 8.76 -3.58
N TRP A 41 1.19 9.60 -2.98
CA TRP A 41 1.83 10.73 -3.64
C TRP A 41 3.16 10.28 -4.29
N PRO A 42 3.24 10.31 -5.63
CA PRO A 42 4.50 10.13 -6.36
C PRO A 42 5.35 11.38 -6.23
N SER A 43 6.25 11.34 -5.25
CA SER A 43 7.31 12.33 -5.14
C SER A 43 8.25 12.19 -6.33
N ILE A 44 8.49 13.30 -7.03
CA ILE A 44 9.38 13.34 -8.21
C ILE A 44 10.86 13.20 -7.80
N PHE A 45 11.18 13.44 -6.53
CA PHE A 45 12.55 13.54 -6.00
C PHE A 45 12.87 12.56 -4.86
N GLY A 46 12.09 11.50 -4.74
CA GLY A 46 12.41 10.41 -3.83
C GLY A 46 11.25 10.01 -2.95
N ASN A 47 11.19 8.70 -2.74
CA ASN A 47 10.38 7.99 -1.75
C ASN A 47 8.85 8.17 -1.88
N PRO A 48 8.09 7.10 -2.18
CA PRO A 48 6.63 7.15 -2.16
C PRO A 48 6.12 7.62 -0.79
N VAL A 49 5.20 8.59 -0.80
CA VAL A 49 4.52 9.06 0.40
C VAL A 49 3.06 8.66 0.32
N VAL A 50 2.63 7.80 1.24
CA VAL A 50 1.25 7.33 1.31
C VAL A 50 0.52 8.11 2.41
N PHE A 51 -0.55 8.80 2.04
CA PHE A 51 -1.47 9.43 2.97
C PHE A 51 -2.63 8.47 3.23
N ILE A 52 -2.93 8.18 4.51
CA ILE A 52 -4.02 7.29 4.89
C ILE A 52 -4.93 8.00 5.89
N SER A 53 -6.25 7.86 5.73
CA SER A 53 -7.20 8.38 6.71
C SER A 53 -7.05 7.62 8.04
N GLU A 54 -6.88 8.34 9.14
CA GLU A 54 -6.82 7.73 10.49
C GLU A 54 -8.05 6.86 10.80
N LYS A 55 -9.22 7.22 10.26
CA LYS A 55 -10.48 6.49 10.48
C LYS A 55 -10.52 5.12 9.81
N LYS A 56 -9.63 4.84 8.86
CA LYS A 56 -9.60 3.59 8.09
C LYS A 56 -8.68 2.52 8.68
N LEU A 57 -7.86 2.87 9.68
CA LEU A 57 -6.92 1.95 10.29
C LEU A 57 -7.26 1.75 11.78
N LYS A 58 -7.27 0.51 12.24
CA LYS A 58 -7.30 0.22 13.68
C LYS A 58 -5.90 -0.13 14.16
N PHE A 59 -5.47 0.61 15.18
CA PHE A 59 -4.17 0.43 15.78
C PHE A 59 -4.27 -0.23 17.16
N ASN A 60 -3.22 -0.95 17.55
CA ASN A 60 -3.01 -1.39 18.92
C ASN A 60 -2.43 -0.24 19.79
N LYS A 61 -2.17 -0.51 21.09
CA LYS A 61 -1.59 0.48 22.02
C LYS A 61 -0.20 0.97 21.60
N GLU A 62 0.51 0.21 20.78
CA GLU A 62 1.85 0.49 20.25
C GLU A 62 1.82 1.14 18.86
N LYS A 63 0.63 1.58 18.40
CA LYS A 63 0.40 2.13 17.06
C LYS A 63 0.68 1.17 15.91
N GLN A 64 0.75 -0.14 16.14
CA GLN A 64 0.82 -1.17 15.10
C GLN A 64 -0.58 -1.54 14.61
N ILE A 65 -0.69 -2.08 13.40
CA ILE A 65 -1.98 -2.53 12.87
C ILE A 65 -2.51 -3.69 13.72
N LYS A 66 -3.78 -3.61 14.12
CA LYS A 66 -4.44 -4.64 14.93
C LYS A 66 -5.25 -5.64 14.09
N ASP A 67 -5.80 -5.23 12.95
CA ASP A 67 -6.72 -6.06 12.18
C ASP A 67 -6.24 -6.36 10.76
N LYS A 68 -6.61 -7.54 10.25
CA LYS A 68 -6.23 -7.97 8.89
C LYS A 68 -6.79 -7.07 7.79
N LYS A 69 -7.96 -6.43 7.97
CA LYS A 69 -8.52 -5.51 6.97
C LYS A 69 -7.66 -4.24 6.85
N SER A 70 -7.23 -3.68 7.97
CA SER A 70 -6.24 -2.60 7.99
C SER A 70 -4.90 -3.06 7.43
N LEU A 71 -4.46 -4.30 7.71
CA LEU A 71 -3.23 -4.84 7.15
C LEU A 71 -3.31 -4.98 5.63
N ALA A 72 -4.40 -5.54 5.12
CA ALA A 72 -4.68 -5.63 3.68
C ALA A 72 -4.72 -4.25 3.03
N PHE A 73 -5.34 -3.28 3.70
CA PHE A 73 -5.38 -1.90 3.22
C PHE A 73 -3.99 -1.27 3.15
N ILE A 74 -3.15 -1.45 4.17
CA ILE A 74 -1.77 -0.98 4.16
C ILE A 74 -0.95 -1.71 3.11
N LEU A 75 -1.08 -3.04 2.99
CA LEU A 75 -0.42 -3.84 1.97
C LEU A 75 -0.75 -3.33 0.56
N TYR A 76 -2.04 -3.06 0.30
CA TYR A 76 -2.48 -2.48 -0.96
C TYR A 76 -1.79 -1.14 -1.27
N GLN A 77 -1.61 -0.26 -0.28
CA GLN A 77 -0.86 0.98 -0.49
C GLN A 77 0.63 0.73 -0.73
N TYR A 78 1.22 -0.27 -0.07
CA TYR A 78 2.60 -0.68 -0.31
C TYR A 78 2.80 -1.28 -1.71
N CYS A 79 1.80 -1.94 -2.30
CA CYS A 79 1.84 -2.36 -3.70
C CYS A 79 2.01 -1.16 -4.64
N HIS A 80 1.25 -0.07 -4.41
CA HIS A 80 1.39 1.18 -5.17
C HIS A 80 2.76 1.83 -4.96
N ALA A 81 3.24 1.85 -3.71
CA ALA A 81 4.57 2.36 -3.38
C ALA A 81 5.68 1.55 -4.07
N HIS A 82 5.54 0.23 -4.16
CA HIS A 82 6.47 -0.65 -4.85
C HIS A 82 6.51 -0.35 -6.36
N GLN A 83 5.35 -0.27 -7.02
CA GLN A 83 5.28 0.11 -8.45
C GLN A 83 5.93 1.46 -8.72
N LEU A 84 5.72 2.43 -7.84
CA LEU A 84 6.27 3.77 -7.95
C LEU A 84 7.79 3.78 -7.80
N LEU A 85 8.34 2.92 -6.95
CA LEU A 85 9.79 2.72 -6.81
C LEU A 85 10.40 1.95 -7.98
N GLU A 86 9.68 0.98 -8.55
CA GLU A 86 10.17 0.18 -9.68
C GLU A 86 10.10 0.94 -11.01
N TRP A 87 8.98 1.59 -11.30
CA TRP A 87 8.73 2.25 -12.59
C TRP A 87 9.09 3.73 -12.57
N GLY A 88 9.22 4.31 -11.36
CA GLY A 88 9.38 5.74 -11.20
C GLY A 88 8.06 6.50 -11.32
N SER A 89 8.06 7.70 -10.74
CA SER A 89 6.91 8.60 -10.63
C SER A 89 6.27 8.94 -12.00
N PHE A 90 7.08 9.11 -13.04
CA PHE A 90 6.59 9.44 -14.39
C PHE A 90 5.76 8.31 -15.01
N LEU A 91 6.30 7.08 -15.07
CA LEU A 91 5.60 5.95 -15.68
C LEU A 91 4.38 5.53 -14.85
N TYR A 92 4.48 5.63 -13.52
CA TYR A 92 3.35 5.37 -12.62
C TYR A 92 2.17 6.32 -12.89
N LEU A 93 2.45 7.63 -12.96
CA LEU A 93 1.43 8.65 -13.27
C LEU A 93 0.91 8.50 -14.69
N TRP A 94 1.80 8.26 -15.66
CA TRP A 94 1.44 8.06 -17.06
C TRP A 94 0.46 6.91 -17.23
N ARG A 95 0.71 5.76 -16.61
CA ARG A 95 -0.20 4.60 -16.68
C ARG A 95 -1.57 4.91 -16.05
N HIS A 96 -1.60 5.55 -14.89
CA HIS A 96 -2.87 5.91 -14.22
C HIS A 96 -3.67 6.95 -15.02
N PHE A 97 -2.97 7.93 -15.61
CA PHE A 97 -3.57 8.93 -16.48
C PHE A 97 -4.08 8.31 -17.78
N TYR A 98 -3.25 7.52 -18.45
CA TYR A 98 -3.60 6.82 -19.68
C TYR A 98 -4.83 5.94 -19.48
N HIS A 99 -4.87 5.18 -18.39
CA HIS A 99 -6.02 4.34 -18.09
C HIS A 99 -7.31 5.15 -17.90
N ARG A 100 -7.21 6.29 -17.19
CA ARG A 100 -8.36 7.15 -16.91
C ARG A 100 -8.91 7.86 -18.15
N ILE A 101 -8.06 8.18 -19.11
CA ILE A 101 -8.45 8.91 -20.33
C ILE A 101 -8.79 7.96 -21.50
N PHE A 102 -7.99 6.92 -21.72
CA PHE A 102 -8.03 6.11 -22.93
C PHE A 102 -8.59 4.69 -22.74
N SER A 103 -8.66 4.16 -21.52
CA SER A 103 -9.07 2.76 -21.25
C SER A 103 -10.40 2.62 -20.50
N ARG A 104 -11.41 3.44 -20.78
CA ARG A 104 -12.76 3.22 -20.21
C ARG A 104 -13.37 1.84 -20.53
N SER A 105 -12.82 1.10 -21.50
CA SER A 105 -13.37 -0.17 -22.00
C SER A 105 -12.37 -1.34 -22.01
N THR A 106 -11.11 -1.12 -21.61
CA THR A 106 -10.08 -2.17 -21.63
C THR A 106 -9.64 -2.52 -20.21
N PRO A 107 -9.68 -3.80 -19.80
CA PRO A 107 -9.26 -4.20 -18.46
C PRO A 107 -7.78 -3.86 -18.25
N VAL A 108 -7.47 -3.28 -17.09
CA VAL A 108 -6.10 -2.97 -16.67
C VAL A 108 -5.28 -4.26 -16.72
N ARG A 109 -4.28 -4.32 -17.60
CA ARG A 109 -3.32 -5.42 -17.55
C ARG A 109 -2.39 -5.20 -16.36
N HIS A 110 -2.56 -6.03 -15.35
CA HIS A 110 -1.65 -6.08 -14.22
C HIS A 110 -0.38 -6.85 -14.61
N SER A 111 0.78 -6.25 -14.31
CA SER A 111 2.06 -6.94 -14.34
C SER A 111 2.03 -8.16 -13.40
N HIS A 112 2.99 -9.07 -13.55
CA HIS A 112 3.07 -10.26 -12.70
C HIS A 112 3.15 -9.87 -11.20
N VAL A 113 4.03 -8.92 -10.90
CA VAL A 113 4.25 -8.37 -9.55
C VAL A 113 2.98 -7.74 -8.97
N GLU A 114 2.22 -7.01 -9.79
CA GLU A 114 0.92 -6.46 -9.37
C GLU A 114 -0.10 -7.54 -9.04
N ARG A 115 -0.18 -8.59 -9.86
CA ARG A 115 -1.11 -9.70 -9.64
C ARG A 115 -0.80 -10.45 -8.36
N GLU A 116 0.47 -10.72 -8.10
CA GLU A 116 0.90 -11.36 -6.86
C GLU A 116 0.57 -10.48 -5.64
N CYS A 117 0.86 -9.17 -5.72
CA CYS A 117 0.57 -8.26 -4.62
C CYS A 117 -0.94 -8.14 -4.34
N TYR A 118 -1.77 -8.04 -5.38
CA TYR A 118 -3.22 -7.97 -5.22
C TYR A 118 -3.85 -9.29 -4.79
N ALA A 119 -3.35 -10.44 -5.25
CA ALA A 119 -3.81 -11.74 -4.78
C ALA A 119 -3.60 -11.89 -3.27
N ARG A 120 -2.47 -11.41 -2.72
CA ARG A 120 -2.21 -11.41 -1.27
C ARG A 120 -3.13 -10.46 -0.50
N VAL A 121 -3.47 -9.31 -1.09
CA VAL A 121 -4.46 -8.39 -0.51
C VAL A 121 -5.84 -9.05 -0.47
N GLU A 122 -6.28 -9.68 -1.56
CA GLU A 122 -7.57 -10.38 -1.64
C GLU A 122 -7.66 -11.53 -0.63
N GLU A 123 -6.60 -12.33 -0.49
CA GLU A 123 -6.49 -13.40 0.52
C GLU A 123 -6.67 -12.86 1.95
N LEU A 124 -6.04 -11.72 2.26
CA LEU A 124 -6.17 -11.05 3.56
C LEU A 124 -7.55 -10.42 3.78
N MET A 125 -8.20 -9.92 2.73
CA MET A 125 -9.55 -9.35 2.82
C MET A 125 -10.64 -10.42 2.94
N ALA A 126 -10.41 -11.62 2.41
CA ALA A 126 -11.31 -12.76 2.50
C ALA A 126 -11.18 -13.56 3.82
N SER A 127 -10.09 -13.37 4.57
CA SER A 127 -9.86 -14.04 5.86
C SER A 127 -10.50 -13.27 7.02
N ASP A 128 -11.49 -13.85 7.68
CA ASP A 128 -12.11 -13.32 8.92
C ASP A 128 -11.28 -13.57 10.21
N MET A 129 -10.01 -13.99 10.09
CA MET A 129 -9.17 -14.27 11.27
C MET A 129 -8.63 -12.97 11.90
N GLU A 130 -8.78 -12.83 13.21
CA GLU A 130 -8.08 -11.81 13.99
C GLU A 130 -6.56 -12.05 13.97
N ILE A 131 -5.77 -10.97 13.88
CA ILE A 131 -4.32 -11.04 14.08
C ILE A 131 -4.13 -11.20 15.59
N ASN A 132 -3.93 -12.43 16.06
CA ASN A 132 -3.54 -12.67 17.43
C ASN A 132 -2.10 -12.17 17.61
N ASN A 133 -1.94 -11.21 18.52
CA ASN A 133 -0.64 -10.77 19.02
C ASN A 133 0.11 -11.93 19.68
#